data_AF-A0A0G0HGR3-F1
#
_entry.id   AF-A0A0G0HGR3-F1
#
_cell.length_a   1.000
_cell.length_b   1.000
_cell.length_c   1.000
_cell.angle_alpha   90.00
_cell.angle_beta   90.00
_cell.angle_gamma   90.00
#
_symmetry.space_group_name_H-M   'P 1'
#
loop_
_entity.id
_entity.type
_entity.pdbx_description
1 polymer ?
#
loop_
_entity_poly.entity_id
_entity_poly.type
_entity_poly.pdbx_seq_one_letter_code
_entity_poly.pdbx_strand_id
1 'polypeptide(L)'
;GVETGAKDGVDFFIKQKLTGPIFNNFDIGSYLIYRLYPKEKVFVDGRPEAYPKSFFQETYIPMQLDKRKFELADKQYSFQTIFFSHTDQTPWAEAFLKQISQNNKWRMIYLDDFTVIYTRDKNTRLAAKRVKPTIRTDYPNLKSLIQLAHFFQNKNFDDQEIAVYQKILDINPIYCPALYNLALKLQAKNNPAFSIFADKFQKNCQ
;
A
#
# COMPACT_ATOMS: atom_id res chain seq x y z
N GLY A 1 -7.18 -20.44 -6.02
CA GLY A 1 -7.38 -20.06 -4.61
C GLY A 1 -6.51 -18.86 -4.27
N VAL A 2 -6.97 -17.65 -4.66
CA VAL A 2 -6.25 -16.37 -4.50
C VAL A 2 -6.84 -15.57 -3.32
N GLU A 3 -7.77 -16.15 -2.56
CA GLU A 3 -8.66 -15.45 -1.62
C GLU A 3 -8.02 -15.09 -0.25
N THR A 4 -6.74 -15.36 -0.01
CA THR A 4 -6.17 -15.18 1.34
C THR A 4 -5.49 -13.82 1.58
N GLY A 5 -5.00 -13.12 0.55
CA GLY A 5 -4.13 -11.94 0.73
C GLY A 5 -4.80 -10.75 1.43
N ALA A 6 -6.08 -10.49 1.12
CA ALA A 6 -6.81 -9.35 1.67
C ALA A 6 -7.51 -9.63 3.01
N LYS A 7 -7.47 -10.87 3.50
CA LYS A 7 -8.25 -11.30 4.67
C LYS A 7 -7.99 -10.44 5.90
N ASP A 8 -6.72 -10.25 6.26
CA ASP A 8 -6.37 -9.55 7.49
C ASP A 8 -6.69 -8.05 7.41
N GLY A 9 -6.53 -7.43 6.24
CA GLY A 9 -6.98 -6.06 5.98
C GLY A 9 -8.49 -5.90 6.13
N VAL A 10 -9.28 -6.86 5.63
CA VAL A 10 -10.75 -6.84 5.77
C VAL A 10 -11.17 -7.07 7.22
N ASP A 11 -10.52 -8.00 7.92
CA ASP A 11 -10.78 -8.25 9.33
C ASP A 11 -10.47 -6.99 10.17
N PHE A 12 -9.39 -6.29 9.84
CA PHE A 12 -9.07 -4.99 10.43
C PHE A 12 -10.17 -3.95 10.13
N PHE A 13 -10.60 -3.82 8.87
CA PHE A 13 -11.66 -2.89 8.46
C PHE A 13 -12.94 -3.10 9.28
N ILE A 14 -13.39 -4.35 9.41
CA ILE A 14 -14.59 -4.71 10.18
C ILE A 14 -14.38 -4.44 11.67
N LYS A 15 -13.25 -4.87 12.25
CA LYS A 15 -12.95 -4.71 13.67
C LYS A 15 -12.91 -3.25 14.09
N GLN A 16 -12.33 -2.39 13.25
CA GLN A 16 -12.24 -0.95 13.50
C GLN A 16 -13.53 -0.19 13.13
N LYS A 17 -14.56 -0.89 12.64
CA LYS A 17 -15.84 -0.32 12.19
C LYS A 17 -15.62 0.81 11.19
N LEU A 18 -14.69 0.60 10.26
CA LEU A 18 -14.49 1.51 9.13
C LEU A 18 -15.69 1.41 8.20
N THR A 19 -15.92 2.47 7.44
CA THR A 19 -17.03 2.54 6.48
C THR A 19 -16.57 3.15 5.17
N GLY A 20 -17.31 2.87 4.11
CA GLY A 20 -17.17 3.54 2.83
C GLY A 20 -17.78 4.96 2.82
N PRO A 21 -17.90 5.56 1.61
CA PRO A 21 -17.61 4.95 0.31
C PRO A 21 -16.14 4.53 0.14
N ILE A 22 -15.91 3.32 -0.37
CA ILE A 22 -14.58 2.72 -0.53
C ILE A 22 -14.05 3.03 -1.93
N PHE A 23 -12.83 3.52 -2.03
CA PHE A 23 -12.04 3.47 -3.26
C PHE A 23 -11.05 2.30 -3.16
N ASN A 24 -11.17 1.31 -4.05
CA ASN A 24 -10.31 0.13 -4.09
C ASN A 24 -9.73 -0.08 -5.48
N ASN A 25 -8.64 -0.86 -5.57
CA ASN A 25 -8.16 -1.31 -6.87
C ASN A 25 -8.87 -2.56 -7.38
N PHE A 26 -8.72 -2.80 -8.67
CA PHE A 26 -9.34 -3.90 -9.40
C PHE A 26 -9.09 -5.26 -8.74
N ASP A 27 -7.84 -5.54 -8.34
CA ASP A 27 -7.40 -6.83 -7.80
C ASP A 27 -8.12 -7.26 -6.52
N ILE A 28 -8.57 -6.31 -5.71
CA ILE A 28 -9.14 -6.60 -4.39
C ILE A 28 -10.67 -6.58 -4.37
N GLY A 29 -11.30 -6.04 -5.42
CA GLY A 29 -12.73 -5.74 -5.43
C GLY A 29 -13.63 -6.95 -5.19
N SER A 30 -13.37 -8.08 -5.85
CA SER A 30 -14.20 -9.28 -5.71
C SER A 30 -14.17 -9.85 -4.29
N TYR A 31 -13.01 -9.80 -3.63
CA TYR A 31 -12.90 -10.25 -2.24
C TYR A 31 -13.58 -9.29 -1.25
N LEU A 32 -13.49 -7.98 -1.49
CA LEU A 32 -14.24 -7.00 -0.70
C LEU A 32 -15.74 -7.19 -0.83
N ILE A 33 -16.26 -7.48 -2.04
CA ILE A 33 -17.68 -7.82 -2.24
C ILE A 33 -18.05 -9.04 -1.40
N TYR A 34 -17.30 -10.14 -1.53
CA TYR A 34 -17.57 -11.38 -0.80
C TYR A 34 -17.68 -11.17 0.72
N ARG A 35 -16.82 -10.31 1.29
CA ARG A 35 -16.75 -10.11 2.75
C ARG A 35 -17.59 -8.97 3.30
N LEU A 36 -17.88 -7.94 2.50
CA LEU A 36 -18.48 -6.69 3.00
C LEU A 36 -19.89 -6.40 2.46
N TYR A 37 -20.35 -7.11 1.42
CA TYR A 37 -21.71 -6.98 0.92
C TYR A 37 -22.75 -7.52 1.95
N PRO A 38 -23.94 -6.91 2.08
CA PRO A 38 -24.45 -5.72 1.38
C PRO A 38 -24.07 -4.38 2.03
N LYS A 39 -23.31 -4.39 3.12
CA LYS A 39 -23.05 -3.19 3.93
C LYS A 39 -22.18 -2.16 3.21
N GLU A 40 -21.14 -2.63 2.52
CA GLU A 40 -20.25 -1.78 1.76
C GLU A 40 -20.30 -2.12 0.27
N LYS A 41 -20.07 -1.09 -0.56
CA LYS A 41 -19.91 -1.22 -2.00
C LYS A 41 -18.46 -0.93 -2.37
N VAL A 42 -17.96 -1.66 -3.36
CA VAL A 42 -16.66 -1.43 -3.98
C VAL A 42 -16.79 -0.41 -5.12
N PHE A 43 -15.69 0.26 -5.45
CA PHE A 43 -15.64 1.15 -6.61
C PHE A 43 -15.49 0.37 -7.91
N VAL A 44 -14.67 -0.69 -7.88
CA VAL A 44 -14.42 -1.58 -9.01
C VAL A 44 -14.21 -3.01 -8.53
N ASP A 45 -14.47 -4.00 -9.38
CA ASP A 45 -14.11 -5.40 -9.15
C ASP A 45 -13.75 -6.13 -10.46
N GLY A 46 -13.39 -7.41 -10.33
CA GLY A 46 -12.86 -8.26 -11.40
C GLY A 46 -13.80 -8.65 -12.54
N ARG A 47 -15.04 -8.14 -12.58
CA ARG A 47 -16.07 -8.52 -13.57
C ARG A 47 -16.02 -7.64 -14.82
N PRO A 48 -15.45 -8.08 -15.95
CA PRO A 48 -15.35 -7.27 -17.16
C PRO A 48 -16.71 -6.88 -17.77
N GLU A 49 -17.74 -7.68 -17.55
CA GLU A 49 -19.11 -7.40 -17.99
C GLU A 49 -19.78 -6.27 -17.20
N ALA A 50 -19.30 -5.98 -16.00
CA ALA A 50 -19.86 -4.93 -15.14
C ALA A 50 -19.32 -3.53 -15.46
N TYR A 51 -18.21 -3.43 -16.21
CA TYR A 51 -17.49 -2.18 -16.44
C TYR A 51 -17.11 -2.01 -17.92
N PRO A 52 -17.62 -0.97 -18.62
CA PRO A 52 -17.21 -0.73 -19.99
C PRO A 52 -15.73 -0.35 -20.05
N LYS A 53 -15.06 -0.70 -21.16
CA LYS A 53 -13.63 -0.37 -21.37
C LYS A 53 -13.33 1.12 -21.21
N SER A 54 -14.23 1.99 -21.65
CA SER A 54 -14.12 3.45 -21.52
C SER A 54 -14.06 3.89 -20.06
N PHE A 55 -14.77 3.23 -19.14
CA PHE A 55 -14.68 3.54 -17.71
C PHE A 55 -13.25 3.38 -17.20
N PHE A 56 -12.56 2.30 -17.58
CA PHE A 56 -11.15 2.10 -17.18
C PHE A 56 -10.22 3.14 -17.80
N GLN A 57 -10.34 3.37 -19.11
CA GLN A 57 -9.43 4.22 -19.88
C GLN A 57 -9.62 5.72 -19.59
N GLU A 58 -10.85 6.15 -19.33
CA GLU A 58 -11.21 7.57 -19.23
C GLU A 58 -11.46 8.02 -17.78
N THR A 59 -11.83 7.10 -16.89
CA THR A 59 -12.15 7.41 -15.48
C THR A 59 -11.18 6.75 -14.50
N TYR A 60 -11.23 5.42 -14.34
CA TYR A 60 -10.60 4.73 -13.22
C TYR A 60 -9.06 4.75 -13.24
N ILE A 61 -8.41 4.50 -14.39
CA ILE A 61 -6.95 4.62 -14.50
C ILE A 61 -6.51 6.09 -14.39
N PRO A 62 -7.14 7.05 -15.09
CA PRO A 62 -6.78 8.46 -14.93
C PRO A 62 -6.93 9.02 -13.52
N MET A 63 -7.88 8.54 -12.72
CA MET A 63 -7.99 8.89 -11.29
C MET A 63 -6.77 8.48 -10.48
N GLN A 64 -6.02 7.47 -10.91
CA GLN A 64 -4.82 6.99 -10.21
C GLN A 64 -3.53 7.71 -10.68
N LEU A 65 -3.55 8.26 -11.89
CA LEU A 65 -2.41 8.95 -12.51
C LEU A 65 -2.41 10.47 -12.31
N ASP A 66 -3.58 11.11 -12.18
CA ASP A 66 -3.70 12.57 -12.03
C ASP A 66 -4.42 12.92 -10.72
N LYS A 67 -3.69 13.62 -9.83
CA LYS A 67 -4.20 14.12 -8.55
C LYS A 67 -5.50 14.91 -8.69
N ARG A 68 -5.62 15.76 -9.70
CA ARG A 68 -6.82 16.59 -9.90
C ARG A 68 -8.00 15.72 -10.29
N LYS A 69 -7.79 14.68 -11.11
CA LYS A 69 -8.85 13.73 -11.45
C LYS A 69 -9.30 12.93 -10.23
N PHE A 70 -8.36 12.49 -9.39
CA PHE A 70 -8.71 11.87 -8.11
C PHE A 70 -9.52 12.82 -7.23
N GLU A 71 -9.10 14.08 -7.08
CA GLU A 71 -9.80 15.07 -6.25
C GLU A 71 -11.20 15.41 -6.79
N LEU A 72 -11.40 15.41 -8.10
CA LEU A 72 -12.73 15.57 -8.71
C LEU A 72 -13.62 14.37 -8.40
N ALA A 73 -13.10 13.15 -8.56
CA ALA A 73 -13.83 11.94 -8.21
C ALA A 73 -14.12 11.88 -6.70
N ASP A 74 -13.18 12.26 -5.84
CA ASP A 74 -13.37 12.33 -4.40
C ASP A 74 -14.44 13.37 -3.99
N LYS A 75 -14.55 14.49 -4.72
CA LYS A 75 -15.67 15.43 -4.53
C LYS A 75 -17.02 14.82 -4.91
N GLN A 76 -17.06 14.00 -5.96
CA GLN A 76 -18.28 13.36 -6.43
C GLN A 76 -18.72 12.20 -5.52
N TYR A 77 -17.79 11.29 -5.20
CA TYR A 77 -18.08 10.06 -4.47
C TYR A 77 -17.89 10.18 -2.95
N SER A 78 -17.23 11.24 -2.48
CA SER A 78 -16.97 11.49 -1.05
C SER A 78 -16.32 10.29 -0.34
N PHE A 79 -15.27 9.72 -0.94
CA PHE A 79 -14.60 8.52 -0.41
C PHE A 79 -14.18 8.71 1.05
N GLN A 80 -14.45 7.70 1.88
CA GLN A 80 -14.05 7.69 3.30
C GLN A 80 -12.85 6.78 3.55
N THR A 81 -12.75 5.71 2.77
CA THR A 81 -11.70 4.71 2.90
C THR A 81 -11.09 4.42 1.54
N ILE A 82 -9.76 4.36 1.49
CA ILE A 82 -9.02 3.77 0.38
C ILE A 82 -8.55 2.41 0.85
N PHE A 83 -8.92 1.35 0.14
CA PHE A 83 -8.56 -0.03 0.45
C PHE A 83 -7.89 -0.63 -0.78
N PHE A 84 -6.57 -0.74 -0.76
CA PHE A 84 -5.77 -1.12 -1.93
C PHE A 84 -4.98 -2.40 -1.68
N SER A 85 -4.92 -3.28 -2.68
CA SER A 85 -3.81 -4.23 -2.80
C SER A 85 -2.59 -3.43 -3.25
N HIS A 86 -1.60 -3.25 -2.37
CA HIS A 86 -0.39 -2.49 -2.70
C HIS A 86 0.62 -3.29 -3.53
N THR A 87 0.35 -4.57 -3.72
CA THR A 87 1.15 -5.47 -4.56
C THR A 87 0.83 -5.36 -6.06
N ASP A 88 -0.13 -4.52 -6.42
CA ASP A 88 -0.43 -4.14 -7.81
C ASP A 88 0.75 -3.33 -8.38
N GLN A 89 1.43 -3.94 -9.36
CA GLN A 89 2.66 -3.40 -9.97
C GLN A 89 2.40 -2.53 -11.20
N THR A 90 1.14 -2.14 -11.43
CA THR A 90 0.82 -1.28 -12.56
C THR A 90 1.34 0.14 -12.32
N PRO A 91 1.76 0.87 -13.38
CA PRO A 91 2.28 2.23 -13.20
C PRO A 91 1.28 3.19 -12.53
N TRP A 92 -0.02 2.97 -12.74
CA TRP A 92 -1.06 3.79 -12.12
C TRP A 92 -1.25 3.49 -10.63
N ALA A 93 -1.16 2.23 -10.20
CA ALA A 93 -1.24 1.90 -8.78
C ALA A 93 -0.03 2.47 -8.01
N GLU A 94 1.17 2.37 -8.57
CA GLU A 94 2.37 2.97 -7.98
C GLU A 94 2.24 4.50 -7.86
N ALA A 95 1.83 5.16 -8.95
CA ALA A 95 1.60 6.61 -8.96
C ALA A 95 0.57 7.03 -7.91
N PHE A 96 -0.53 6.29 -7.79
CA PHE A 96 -1.59 6.57 -6.84
C PHE A 96 -1.11 6.41 -5.39
N LEU A 97 -0.42 5.31 -5.07
CA LEU A 97 0.09 5.05 -3.72
C LEU A 97 1.16 6.07 -3.31
N LYS A 98 2.02 6.49 -4.25
CA LYS A 98 2.95 7.59 -4.01
C LYS A 98 2.21 8.88 -3.69
N GLN A 99 1.26 9.27 -4.55
CA GLN A 99 0.46 10.48 -4.37
C GLN A 99 -0.31 10.49 -3.05
N ILE A 100 -0.98 9.38 -2.71
CA ILE A 100 -1.83 9.33 -1.52
C ILE A 100 -1.03 9.34 -0.23
N SER A 101 0.16 8.72 -0.22
CA SER A 101 1.07 8.73 0.93
C SER A 101 1.56 10.14 1.32
N GLN A 102 1.57 11.06 0.35
CA GLN A 102 1.96 12.47 0.53
C GLN A 102 0.75 13.39 0.75
N ASN A 103 -0.48 12.85 0.66
CA ASN A 103 -1.70 13.63 0.79
C ASN A 103 -2.14 13.72 2.26
N ASN A 104 -1.98 14.90 2.87
CA ASN A 104 -2.35 15.13 4.27
C ASN A 104 -3.86 14.98 4.58
N LYS A 105 -4.73 14.80 3.57
CA LYS A 105 -6.14 14.44 3.78
C LYS A 105 -6.32 12.96 4.12
N TRP A 106 -5.32 12.13 3.83
CA TRP A 106 -5.40 10.68 3.94
C TRP A 106 -4.34 10.15 4.89
N ARG A 107 -4.79 9.46 5.94
CA ARG A 107 -3.94 8.85 6.94
C ARG A 107 -3.90 7.35 6.74
N MET A 108 -2.70 6.79 6.61
CA MET A 108 -2.51 5.33 6.60
C MET A 108 -2.80 4.77 7.99
N ILE A 109 -3.71 3.80 8.07
CA ILE A 109 -4.11 3.18 9.34
C ILE A 109 -3.87 1.67 9.37
N TYR A 110 -3.61 1.07 8.22
CA TYR A 110 -3.27 -0.34 8.11
C TYR A 110 -2.29 -0.57 6.97
N LEU A 111 -1.31 -1.43 7.23
CA LEU A 111 -0.44 -2.01 6.23
C LEU A 111 -0.08 -3.44 6.64
N ASP A 112 -0.28 -4.39 5.75
CA ASP A 112 0.33 -5.72 5.79
C ASP A 112 1.13 -5.98 4.51
N ASP A 113 1.55 -7.21 4.25
CA ASP A 113 2.32 -7.57 3.06
C ASP A 113 1.54 -7.54 1.74
N PHE A 114 0.21 -7.32 1.79
CA PHE A 114 -0.66 -7.30 0.62
C PHE A 114 -1.51 -6.03 0.50
N THR A 115 -2.05 -5.56 1.61
CA THR A 115 -3.10 -4.55 1.74
C THR A 115 -2.58 -3.29 2.41
N VAL A 116 -3.01 -2.14 1.89
CA VAL A 116 -2.91 -0.85 2.58
C VAL A 116 -4.29 -0.21 2.71
N ILE A 117 -4.56 0.40 3.88
CA ILE A 117 -5.80 1.14 4.13
C ILE A 117 -5.49 2.56 4.58
N TYR A 118 -6.09 3.53 3.89
CA TYR A 118 -6.09 4.93 4.27
C TYR A 118 -7.50 5.41 4.61
N THR A 119 -7.61 6.33 5.56
CA THR A 119 -8.87 7.00 5.93
C THR A 119 -8.68 8.50 5.98
N ARG A 120 -9.77 9.27 5.87
CA ARG A 120 -9.71 10.74 5.99
C ARG A 120 -9.14 11.18 7.35
N ASP A 121 -8.14 12.06 7.30
CA ASP A 121 -7.41 12.58 8.47
C ASP A 121 -8.19 13.69 9.22
N LYS A 122 -9.04 14.43 8.49
CA LYS A 122 -9.74 15.60 9.04
C LYS A 122 -11.24 15.56 8.71
N ASN A 123 -12.06 15.53 9.76
CA ASN A 123 -13.49 15.89 9.77
C ASN A 123 -14.57 14.86 9.44
N THR A 124 -14.34 13.55 9.57
CA THR A 124 -15.49 12.63 9.69
C THR A 124 -15.65 12.09 11.10
N ARG A 125 -16.90 12.05 11.56
CA ARG A 125 -17.38 11.59 12.88
C ARG A 125 -17.06 10.12 13.19
N LEU A 126 -16.10 9.53 12.48
CA LEU A 126 -15.80 8.10 12.47
C LEU A 126 -14.75 7.76 13.53
N ALA A 127 -14.83 6.52 14.02
CA ALA A 127 -13.82 5.89 14.88
C ALA A 127 -12.39 6.02 14.34
N ALA A 128 -12.22 6.29 13.04
CA ALA A 128 -10.97 6.48 12.31
C ALA A 128 -9.96 7.41 13.00
N LYS A 129 -10.36 8.52 13.67
CA LYS A 129 -9.38 9.38 14.39
C LYS A 129 -8.70 8.67 15.57
N ARG A 130 -9.39 7.70 16.18
CA ARG A 130 -8.90 6.91 17.33
C ARG A 130 -8.20 5.62 16.93
N VAL A 131 -8.26 5.25 15.65
CA VAL A 131 -7.59 4.03 15.17
C VAL A 131 -6.08 4.23 15.23
N LYS A 132 -5.41 3.48 16.10
CA LYS A 132 -3.95 3.38 16.10
C LYS A 132 -3.51 2.67 14.81
N PRO A 133 -2.60 3.26 14.01
CA PRO A 133 -2.10 2.61 12.82
C PRO A 133 -1.52 1.23 13.14
N THR A 134 -1.88 0.22 12.35
CA THR A 134 -1.33 -1.13 12.44
C THR A 134 -0.46 -1.36 11.22
N ILE A 135 0.87 -1.31 11.40
CA ILE A 135 1.84 -1.52 10.33
C ILE A 135 2.57 -2.82 10.64
N ARG A 136 2.33 -3.86 9.84
CA ARG A 136 2.93 -5.18 10.02
C ARG A 136 4.15 -5.29 9.13
N THR A 137 5.32 -5.48 9.74
CA THR A 137 6.60 -5.66 9.03
C THR A 137 7.34 -6.92 9.49
N ASP A 138 6.67 -7.78 10.25
CA ASP A 138 7.24 -8.99 10.82
C ASP A 138 6.71 -10.23 10.11
N TYR A 139 7.27 -10.46 8.91
CA TYR A 139 6.97 -11.63 8.11
C TYR A 139 8.18 -12.55 8.05
N PRO A 140 7.99 -13.87 8.19
CA PRO A 140 9.08 -14.84 8.17
C PRO A 140 9.57 -15.18 6.76
N ASN A 141 8.85 -14.75 5.72
CA ASN A 141 9.12 -15.13 4.35
C ASN A 141 9.61 -13.93 3.52
N LEU A 142 10.55 -14.21 2.62
CA LEU A 142 11.22 -13.21 1.79
C LEU A 142 10.24 -12.47 0.85
N LYS A 143 9.22 -13.16 0.32
CA LYS A 143 8.25 -12.56 -0.62
C LYS A 143 7.48 -11.41 0.04
N SER A 144 6.92 -11.63 1.22
CA SER A 144 6.19 -10.61 1.98
C SER A 144 7.07 -9.42 2.33
N LEU A 145 8.32 -9.67 2.73
CA LEU A 145 9.27 -8.59 3.04
C LEU A 145 9.65 -7.79 1.78
N ILE A 146 9.83 -8.43 0.63
CA ILE A 146 10.08 -7.72 -0.64
C ILE A 146 8.88 -6.85 -1.02
N GLN A 147 7.66 -7.36 -0.88
CA GLN A 147 6.43 -6.59 -1.14
C GLN A 147 6.36 -5.34 -0.24
N LEU A 148 6.69 -5.47 1.05
CA LEU A 148 6.78 -4.33 1.95
C LEU A 148 7.90 -3.36 1.59
N ALA A 149 9.07 -3.86 1.18
CA ALA A 149 10.17 -3.00 0.74
C ALA A 149 9.75 -2.15 -0.47
N HIS A 150 9.12 -2.76 -1.48
CA HIS A 150 8.56 -2.03 -2.63
C HIS A 150 7.47 -1.05 -2.20
N PHE A 151 6.63 -1.42 -1.24
CA PHE A 151 5.67 -0.48 -0.69
C PHE A 151 6.37 0.71 -0.04
N PHE A 152 7.40 0.54 0.78
CA PHE A 152 8.03 1.68 1.46
C PHE A 152 8.90 2.55 0.55
N GLN A 153 9.41 2.00 -0.54
CA GLN A 153 10.20 2.76 -1.52
C GLN A 153 9.48 4.03 -1.97
N ASN A 154 10.21 5.15 -1.94
CA ASN A 154 9.75 6.49 -2.30
C ASN A 154 8.56 7.01 -1.47
N LYS A 155 8.32 6.41 -0.29
CA LYS A 155 7.32 6.85 0.68
C LYS A 155 8.07 7.23 1.97
N ASN A 156 7.57 8.21 2.73
CA ASN A 156 8.26 8.79 3.89
C ASN A 156 8.24 7.85 5.13
N PHE A 157 8.64 6.59 4.95
CA PHE A 157 8.64 5.50 5.94
C PHE A 157 10.05 4.89 6.08
N ASP A 158 11.08 5.74 6.13
CA ASP A 158 12.48 5.31 6.08
C ASP A 158 12.86 4.34 7.19
N ASP A 159 12.30 4.50 8.40
CA ASP A 159 12.59 3.60 9.53
C ASP A 159 12.04 2.18 9.28
N GLN A 160 10.80 2.09 8.79
CA GLN A 160 10.18 0.82 8.43
C GLN A 160 10.88 0.18 7.23
N GLU A 161 11.27 0.98 6.24
CA GLU A 161 12.01 0.51 5.06
C GLU A 161 13.36 -0.11 5.45
N ILE A 162 14.15 0.58 6.28
CA ILE A 162 15.43 0.07 6.80
C ILE A 162 15.23 -1.24 7.56
N ALA A 163 14.25 -1.31 8.45
CA ALA A 163 13.96 -2.51 9.24
C ALA A 163 13.57 -3.70 8.34
N VAL A 164 12.79 -3.45 7.28
CA VAL A 164 12.43 -4.49 6.31
C VAL A 164 13.64 -4.97 5.51
N TYR A 165 14.51 -4.07 5.04
CA TYR A 165 15.73 -4.50 4.35
C TYR A 165 16.67 -5.31 5.25
N GLN A 166 16.80 -4.94 6.53
CA GLN A 166 17.57 -5.73 7.49
C GLN A 166 17.02 -7.15 7.61
N LYS A 167 15.71 -7.32 7.78
CA LYS A 167 15.07 -8.65 7.81
C LYS A 167 15.25 -9.45 6.51
N ILE A 168 15.21 -8.78 5.37
CA ILE A 168 15.50 -9.42 4.08
C ILE A 168 16.91 -10.01 4.09
N LEU A 169 17.89 -9.26 4.62
CA LEU A 169 19.29 -9.69 4.69
C LEU A 169 19.55 -10.72 5.79
N ASP A 170 18.73 -10.78 6.84
CA ASP A 170 18.78 -11.86 7.82
C ASP A 170 18.38 -13.21 7.19
N ILE A 171 17.44 -13.20 6.23
CA ILE A 171 16.99 -14.39 5.49
C ILE A 171 17.93 -14.70 4.32
N ASN A 172 18.30 -13.70 3.54
CA ASN A 172 19.18 -13.80 2.38
C ASN A 172 20.27 -12.73 2.43
N PRO A 173 21.44 -13.03 3.03
CA PRO A 173 22.52 -12.06 3.25
C PRO A 173 23.13 -11.43 1.99
N ILE A 174 22.90 -12.04 0.82
CA ILE A 174 23.42 -11.57 -0.48
C ILE A 174 22.31 -11.05 -1.40
N TYR A 175 21.14 -10.71 -0.85
CA TYR A 175 20.06 -10.13 -1.66
C TYR A 175 20.41 -8.71 -2.12
N CYS A 176 20.96 -8.61 -3.34
CA CYS A 176 21.54 -7.40 -3.91
C CYS A 176 20.63 -6.16 -3.85
N PRO A 177 19.32 -6.23 -4.16
CA PRO A 177 18.45 -5.07 -4.05
C PRO A 177 18.35 -4.52 -2.62
N ALA A 178 18.34 -5.38 -1.59
CA ALA A 178 18.32 -4.89 -0.20
C ALA A 178 19.68 -4.33 0.21
N LEU A 179 20.80 -4.96 -0.17
CA LEU A 179 22.13 -4.42 0.11
C LEU A 179 22.30 -3.00 -0.46
N TYR A 180 21.96 -2.82 -1.73
CA TYR A 180 22.05 -1.53 -2.42
C TYR A 180 21.15 -0.47 -1.78
N ASN A 181 19.84 -0.75 -1.65
CA ASN A 181 18.88 0.23 -1.16
C ASN A 181 19.09 0.55 0.34
N LEU A 182 19.46 -0.43 1.16
CA LEU A 182 19.79 -0.20 2.57
C LEU A 182 21.03 0.70 2.70
N ALA A 183 22.07 0.45 1.90
CA ALA A 183 23.25 1.31 1.90
C ALA A 183 22.88 2.76 1.58
N LEU A 184 22.11 3.01 0.51
CA LEU A 184 21.65 4.37 0.18
C LEU A 184 20.84 5.03 1.30
N LYS A 185 19.94 4.28 1.96
CA LYS A 185 19.12 4.80 3.07
C LYS A 185 19.97 5.14 4.29
N LEU A 186 20.96 4.31 4.62
CA LEU A 186 21.90 4.57 5.72
C LEU A 186 22.81 5.76 5.42
N GLN A 187 23.27 5.90 4.16
CA GLN A 187 24.06 7.05 3.72
C GLN A 187 23.27 8.35 3.87
N ALA A 188 22.03 8.39 3.40
CA ALA A 188 21.16 9.57 3.52
C ALA A 188 20.91 9.99 4.99
N LYS A 189 21.01 9.04 5.93
CA LYS A 189 20.89 9.25 7.37
C LYS A 189 22.23 9.48 8.09
N ASN A 190 23.35 9.58 7.38
CA ASN A 190 24.70 9.65 7.95
C ASN A 190 25.00 8.52 8.94
N ASN A 191 24.44 7.33 8.72
CA ASN A 191 24.66 6.17 9.58
C ASN A 191 25.96 5.45 9.18
N PRO A 192 26.93 5.25 10.10
CA PRO A 192 28.22 4.65 9.78
C PRO A 192 28.13 3.20 9.30
N ALA A 193 27.02 2.50 9.56
CA ALA A 193 26.79 1.16 9.03
C ALA A 193 26.68 1.12 7.51
N PHE A 194 26.53 2.28 6.83
CA PHE A 194 26.57 2.37 5.37
C PHE A 194 27.76 1.61 4.75
N SER A 195 28.98 1.80 5.25
CA SER A 195 30.18 1.17 4.68
C SER A 195 30.07 -0.36 4.68
N ILE A 196 29.54 -0.94 5.75
CA ILE A 196 29.36 -2.38 5.89
C ILE A 196 28.46 -2.94 4.77
N PHE A 197 27.34 -2.26 4.48
CA PHE A 197 26.41 -2.73 3.45
C PHE A 197 26.88 -2.38 2.04
N ALA A 198 27.58 -1.26 1.85
CA ALA A 198 28.21 -0.90 0.58
C ALA A 198 29.30 -1.92 0.18
N ASP A 199 30.19 -2.29 1.11
CA ASP A 199 31.23 -3.29 0.88
C ASP A 199 30.63 -4.67 0.57
N LYS A 200 29.58 -5.06 1.30
CA LYS A 200 28.84 -6.30 1.01
C LYS A 200 28.21 -6.28 -0.38
N PHE A 201 27.64 -5.16 -0.80
CA PHE A 201 27.09 -5.02 -2.15
C PHE A 201 28.18 -5.16 -3.20
N GLN A 202 29.28 -4.41 -3.08
CA GLN A 202 30.40 -4.46 -4.02
C GLN A 202 31.00 -5.87 -4.14
N LYS A 203 31.14 -6.60 -3.03
CA LYS A 203 31.75 -7.94 -3.03
C LYS A 203 30.87 -9.02 -3.65
N ASN A 204 29.54 -8.93 -3.52
CA ASN A 204 28.62 -10.03 -3.84
C ASN A 204 27.74 -9.77 -5.07
N CYS A 205 27.66 -8.52 -5.55
CA CYS A 205 26.69 -8.10 -6.56
C CYS A 205 27.31 -7.33 -7.74
N GLN A 206 28.60 -6.99 -7.66
CA GLN A 206 29.39 -6.34 -8.71
C GLN A 206 30.64 -7.16 -8.98
#